data_AF-A0A0S7YXJ4-F1
#
_entry.id   AF-A0A0S7YXJ4-F1
#
_cell.length_a   1.000
_cell.length_b   1.000
_cell.length_c   1.000
_cell.angle_alpha   90.00
_cell.angle_beta   90.00
_cell.angle_gamma   90.00
#
_symmetry.space_group_name_H-M   'P 1'
#
loop_
_entity.id
_entity.type
_entity.pdbx_description
1 polymer ?
#
loop_
_entity_poly.entity_id
_entity_poly.type
_entity_poly.pdbx_seq_one_letter_code
_entity_poly.pdbx_strand_id
1 'polypeptide(L)'
;MEERRKEQRLRYQAPVLIQPQRGKRWYNGSIFNFSRRGMYIETEFNGRSGQKLSILVQKPPYGSGPYLHRARIRWAKELPDAVVLYRYGCGVDYYMTVDYSLDSSSLPIQPRSGEDRRSGRDRRKAEESRRRDVFTDGREYTEERG
;
A
#
# COMPACT_ATOMS: atom_id res chain seq x y z
N MET A 1 23.28 17.49 -13.97
CA MET A 1 21.85 17.58 -13.58
C MET A 1 21.79 18.24 -12.23
N GLU A 2 21.34 19.49 -12.14
CA GLU A 2 21.27 20.20 -10.87
C GLU A 2 20.04 19.77 -10.06
N GLU A 3 20.28 19.41 -8.80
CA GLU A 3 19.23 19.19 -7.81
C GLU A 3 18.53 20.52 -7.49
N ARG A 4 17.43 20.82 -8.21
CA ARG A 4 16.61 22.04 -8.04
C ARG A 4 15.80 22.08 -6.74
N ARG A 5 16.16 21.29 -5.73
CA ARG A 5 15.39 21.18 -4.50
C ARG A 5 15.85 22.22 -3.49
N LYS A 6 14.89 22.96 -2.93
CA LYS A 6 15.14 23.96 -1.89
C LYS A 6 15.52 23.35 -0.53
N GLU A 7 15.33 22.05 -0.35
CA GLU A 7 15.61 21.36 0.91
C GLU A 7 16.35 20.05 0.68
N GLN A 8 17.35 19.81 1.53
CA GLN A 8 18.06 18.55 1.61
C GLN A 8 17.09 17.44 2.04
N ARG A 9 17.16 16.29 1.35
CA ARG A 9 16.44 15.08 1.73
C ARG A 9 17.38 14.12 2.43
N LEU A 10 16.95 13.61 3.58
CA LEU A 10 17.63 12.56 4.30
C LEU A 10 17.03 11.21 3.91
N ARG A 11 17.89 10.23 3.65
CA ARG A 11 17.47 8.85 3.45
C ARG A 11 17.08 8.27 4.80
N TYR A 12 15.88 7.72 4.86
CA TYR A 12 15.36 7.10 6.07
C TYR A 12 14.27 6.13 5.70
N GLN A 13 14.35 4.92 6.24
CA GLN A 13 13.37 3.88 6.01
C GLN A 13 12.61 3.57 7.28
N ALA A 14 11.30 3.77 7.25
CA ALA A 14 10.42 3.43 8.35
C ALA A 14 9.02 3.08 7.85
N PRO A 15 8.33 2.13 8.51
CA PRO A 15 6.95 1.80 8.21
C PRO A 15 6.04 2.97 8.59
N VAL A 16 5.00 3.18 7.77
CA VAL A 16 3.97 4.18 8.00
C VAL A 16 2.58 3.64 7.75
N LEU A 17 1.60 4.25 8.41
CA LEU A 17 0.19 4.07 8.08
C LEU A 17 -0.34 5.35 7.42
N ILE A 18 -1.06 5.18 6.33
CA ILE A 18 -1.60 6.28 5.52
C ILE A 18 -3.12 6.18 5.51
N GLN A 19 -3.80 7.28 5.82
CA GLN A 19 -5.25 7.40 5.68
C GLN A 19 -5.60 8.60 4.79
N PRO A 20 -6.28 8.38 3.65
CA PRO A 20 -6.83 9.48 2.87
C PRO A 20 -7.87 10.25 3.68
N GLN A 21 -7.89 11.58 3.60
CA GLN A 21 -8.82 12.40 4.41
C GLN A 21 -10.31 12.04 4.19
N ARG A 22 -10.67 11.62 2.97
CA ARG A 22 -12.04 11.18 2.63
C ARG A 22 -12.25 9.68 2.85
N GLY A 23 -11.21 8.94 3.20
CA GLY A 23 -11.24 7.49 3.38
C GLY A 23 -11.26 7.11 4.86
N LYS A 24 -11.96 6.01 5.18
CA LYS A 24 -11.93 5.44 6.54
C LYS A 24 -10.83 4.39 6.73
N ARG A 25 -10.26 3.88 5.63
CA ARG A 25 -9.27 2.80 5.63
C ARG A 25 -7.85 3.35 5.75
N TRP A 26 -7.05 2.70 6.59
CA TRP A 26 -5.60 2.87 6.61
C TRP A 26 -4.93 1.91 5.64
N TYR A 27 -3.83 2.37 5.06
CA TYR A 27 -2.99 1.65 4.11
C TYR A 27 -1.57 1.59 4.66
N ASN A 28 -0.91 0.46 4.44
CA ASN A 28 0.49 0.32 4.78
C ASN A 28 1.35 1.06 3.76
N GLY A 29 2.49 1.54 4.23
CA GLY A 29 3.53 2.09 3.39
C GLY A 29 4.87 2.13 4.10
N SER A 30 5.90 2.57 3.39
CA SER A 30 7.21 2.84 3.94
C SER A 30 7.76 4.16 3.41
N ILE A 31 8.31 4.98 4.30
CA ILE A 31 9.13 6.13 3.91
C ILE A 31 10.46 5.61 3.39
N PHE A 32 11.03 6.29 2.40
CA PHE A 32 12.40 6.03 1.94
C PHE A 32 13.29 7.29 1.99
N ASN A 33 12.68 8.47 1.95
CA ASN A 33 13.36 9.73 2.23
C ASN A 33 12.38 10.79 2.72
N PHE A 34 12.90 11.76 3.47
CA PHE A 34 12.12 12.89 3.97
C PHE A 34 12.95 14.18 3.98
N SER A 35 12.26 15.32 4.03
CA SER A 35 12.80 16.64 4.35
C SER A 35 11.88 17.34 5.35
N ARG A 36 12.18 18.60 5.68
CA ARG A 36 11.32 19.43 6.54
C ARG A 36 9.94 19.68 5.93
N ARG A 37 9.84 19.73 4.59
CA ARG A 37 8.60 20.00 3.86
C ARG A 37 7.84 18.79 3.37
N GLY A 38 8.43 17.60 3.33
CA GLY A 38 7.75 16.47 2.73
C GLY A 38 8.48 15.15 2.86
N MET A 39 7.89 14.12 2.29
CA MET A 39 8.49 12.78 2.22
C MET A 39 8.14 12.07 0.90
N TYR A 40 8.95 11.07 0.60
CA TYR A 40 8.63 10.05 -0.38
C TYR A 40 8.22 8.78 0.35
N ILE A 41 7.07 8.22 -0.05
CA ILE A 41 6.47 7.03 0.53
C ILE A 41 6.12 6.06 -0.59
N GLU A 42 6.38 4.79 -0.36
CA GLU A 42 5.81 3.70 -1.15
C GLU A 42 4.66 3.06 -0.39
N THR A 43 3.56 2.74 -1.06
CA THR A 43 2.31 2.30 -0.42
C THR A 43 1.43 1.49 -1.37
N GLU A 44 0.50 0.72 -0.79
CA GLU A 44 -0.62 0.09 -1.51
C GLU A 44 -1.71 1.07 -1.95
N PHE A 45 -1.65 2.32 -1.48
CA PHE A 45 -2.66 3.32 -1.78
C PHE A 45 -2.42 4.00 -3.14
N ASN A 46 -3.35 3.83 -4.08
CA ASN A 46 -3.39 4.58 -5.34
C ASN A 46 -3.87 6.02 -5.11
N GLY A 47 -2.94 6.89 -4.72
CA GLY A 47 -3.19 8.31 -4.49
C GLY A 47 -3.26 9.14 -5.76
N ARG A 48 -3.96 10.27 -5.70
CA ARG A 48 -4.01 11.29 -6.77
C ARG A 48 -3.38 12.59 -6.29
N SER A 49 -2.72 13.31 -7.20
CA SER A 49 -2.20 14.64 -6.90
C SER A 49 -3.30 15.56 -6.34
N GLY A 50 -2.96 16.35 -5.34
CA GLY A 50 -3.87 17.23 -4.61
C GLY A 50 -4.64 16.56 -3.47
N GLN A 51 -4.68 15.23 -3.38
CA GLN A 51 -5.34 14.55 -2.26
C GLN A 51 -4.62 14.79 -0.94
N LYS A 52 -5.39 14.93 0.13
CA LYS A 52 -4.89 15.10 1.50
C LYS A 52 -4.85 13.76 2.22
N LEU A 53 -3.75 13.52 2.92
CA LEU A 53 -3.46 12.31 3.67
C LEU A 53 -3.13 12.66 5.13
N SER A 54 -3.48 11.73 6.01
CA SER A 54 -2.92 11.59 7.35
C SER A 54 -1.89 10.47 7.31
N ILE A 55 -0.66 10.74 7.74
CA ILE A 55 0.47 9.79 7.70
C ILE A 55 0.98 9.62 9.12
N LEU A 56 0.84 8.43 9.67
CA LEU A 56 1.35 8.06 10.98
C LEU A 56 2.71 7.39 10.83
N VAL A 57 3.75 8.02 11.35
CA VAL A 57 5.11 7.51 11.42
C VAL A 57 5.35 6.98 12.82
N GLN A 58 5.47 5.66 12.97
CA GLN A 58 5.56 5.03 14.28
C GLN A 58 6.91 5.26 14.96
N LYS A 59 7.99 5.26 14.15
CA LYS A 59 9.36 5.48 14.59
C LYS A 59 9.93 6.61 13.73
N PRO A 60 9.77 7.87 14.11
CA PRO A 60 10.35 8.98 13.37
C PRO A 60 11.86 9.09 13.63
N PRO A 61 12.63 9.65 12.69
CA PRO A 61 14.06 9.87 12.86
C PRO A 61 14.40 11.08 13.76
N TYR A 62 13.39 11.85 14.19
CA TYR A 62 13.54 13.12 14.89
C TYR A 62 12.87 13.13 16.27
N GLY A 63 12.45 11.98 16.81
CA GLY A 63 11.78 11.90 18.11
C GLY A 63 11.55 10.47 18.60
N SER A 64 11.05 10.33 19.83
CA SER A 64 10.81 9.05 20.50
C SER A 64 9.39 8.50 20.33
N GLY A 65 8.44 9.34 19.92
CA GLY A 65 7.02 8.98 19.80
C GLY A 65 6.53 8.87 18.37
N PRO A 66 5.31 8.35 18.16
CA PRO A 66 4.67 8.39 16.85
C PRO A 66 4.34 9.83 16.43
N TYR A 67 4.55 10.14 15.16
CA TYR A 67 4.22 11.45 14.59
C TYR A 67 3.13 11.31 13.54
N LEU A 68 2.18 12.24 13.56
CA LEU A 68 1.15 12.34 12.54
C LEU A 68 1.40 13.56 11.67
N HIS A 69 1.70 13.32 10.40
CA HIS A 69 1.75 14.36 9.39
C HIS A 69 0.43 14.44 8.65
N ARG A 70 -0.10 15.65 8.51
CA ARG A 70 -1.08 15.94 7.47
C ARG A 70 -0.36 16.48 6.24
N ALA A 71 -0.54 15.79 5.13
CA ALA A 71 0.21 16.05 3.91
C ALA A 71 -0.69 16.06 2.67
N ARG A 72 -0.21 16.68 1.60
CA ARG A 72 -0.87 16.70 0.29
C ARG A 72 -0.01 15.95 -0.71
N ILE A 73 -0.62 15.04 -1.47
CA ILE A 73 0.06 14.34 -2.56
C ILE A 73 0.43 15.37 -3.63
N ARG A 74 1.71 15.40 -4.00
CA ARG A 74 2.24 16.21 -5.10
C ARG A 74 2.24 15.43 -6.38
N TRP A 75 2.68 14.17 -6.31
CA TRP A 75 2.66 13.23 -7.40
C TRP A 75 2.48 11.82 -6.85
N ALA A 76 1.93 10.95 -7.69
CA ALA A 76 1.82 9.52 -7.43
C ALA A 76 2.14 8.79 -8.74
N LYS A 77 2.84 7.65 -8.64
CA LYS A 77 3.20 6.80 -9.76
C LYS A 77 3.09 5.34 -9.35
N GLU A 78 2.65 4.51 -10.28
CA GLU A 78 2.76 3.06 -10.15
C GLU A 78 4.23 2.66 -10.25
N LEU A 79 4.65 1.74 -9.39
CA LEU A 79 6.00 1.20 -9.39
C LEU A 79 6.03 0.00 -10.34
N PRO A 80 6.88 -0.01 -11.38
CA PRO A 80 7.03 -1.19 -12.20
C PRO A 80 7.68 -2.31 -11.39
N ASP A 81 7.22 -3.55 -11.61
CA ASP A 81 7.88 -4.82 -11.30
C ASP A 81 7.47 -5.61 -10.02
N ALA A 82 7.83 -6.91 -9.99
CA ALA A 82 7.27 -7.96 -9.12
C ALA A 82 7.97 -8.15 -7.76
N VAL A 83 9.01 -7.38 -7.44
CA VAL A 83 9.80 -7.52 -6.19
C VAL A 83 9.58 -6.36 -5.21
N VAL A 84 8.70 -5.41 -5.53
CA VAL A 84 8.36 -4.31 -4.62
C VAL A 84 7.26 -4.72 -3.65
N LEU A 85 7.48 -4.47 -2.35
CA LEU A 85 6.49 -4.66 -1.28
C LEU A 85 5.24 -3.78 -1.46
N TYR A 86 5.34 -2.75 -2.29
CA TYR A 86 4.31 -1.75 -2.52
C TYR A 86 4.09 -1.47 -4.01
N ARG A 87 2.84 -1.19 -4.37
CA ARG A 87 2.46 -0.95 -5.77
C ARG A 87 2.63 0.49 -6.24
N TYR A 88 2.63 1.47 -5.34
CA TYR A 88 2.65 2.89 -5.70
C TYR A 88 3.73 3.66 -4.92
N GLY A 89 4.41 4.56 -5.63
CA GLY A 89 5.27 5.58 -5.03
C GLY A 89 4.56 6.94 -5.04
N CYS A 90 4.63 7.68 -3.94
CA CYS A 90 4.05 9.01 -3.84
C CYS A 90 4.97 10.00 -3.12
N GLY A 91 5.03 11.21 -3.66
CA GLY A 91 5.68 12.35 -3.03
C GLY A 91 4.62 13.24 -2.38
N VAL A 92 4.84 13.61 -1.12
CA VAL A 92 3.90 14.44 -0.36
C VAL A 92 4.58 15.69 0.19
N ASP A 93 3.82 16.77 0.31
CA ASP A 93 4.21 17.99 1.03
C ASP A 93 3.39 18.12 2.32
N TYR A 94 4.04 18.36 3.45
CA TYR A 94 3.39 18.61 4.73
C TYR A 94 2.70 19.96 4.76
N TYR A 95 1.61 20.03 5.50
CA TYR A 95 1.01 21.28 5.91
C TYR A 95 0.69 21.32 7.41
N MET A 96 0.83 20.19 8.12
CA MET A 96 0.68 20.10 9.56
C MET A 96 1.43 18.88 10.09
N THR A 97 2.03 18.98 11.27
CA THR A 97 2.67 17.87 11.98
C THR A 97 2.23 17.92 13.43
N VAL A 98 1.83 16.77 13.98
CA VAL A 98 1.46 16.60 15.39
C VAL A 98 2.38 15.54 15.97
N ASP A 99 3.06 15.88 17.06
CA ASP A 99 3.85 14.95 17.86
C ASP A 99 2.95 14.33 18.95
N TYR A 100 2.81 13.00 18.95
CA TYR A 100 2.05 12.28 19.96
C TYR A 100 2.94 11.68 21.06
N SER A 101 4.22 12.05 21.13
CA SER A 101 5.14 11.62 22.18
C SER A 101 4.71 12.07 23.58
N LEU A 102 3.93 13.15 23.68
CA LEU A 102 3.50 13.73 24.96
C LEU A 102 2.14 13.22 25.45
N ASP A 103 1.32 12.66 24.56
CA ASP A 103 -0.01 12.16 24.91
C ASP A 103 -0.42 11.01 23.98
N SER A 104 -0.01 9.80 24.37
CA SER A 104 -0.32 8.56 23.64
C SER A 104 -1.82 8.20 23.64
N SER A 105 -2.63 8.82 24.51
CA SER A 105 -4.08 8.57 24.59
C SER A 105 -4.86 9.18 23.42
N SER A 106 -4.26 10.13 22.71
CA SER A 106 -4.87 10.85 21.58
C SER A 106 -4.51 10.28 20.21
N LEU A 107 -3.80 9.14 20.18
CA LEU A 107 -3.49 8.44 18.93
C LEU A 107 -4.77 7.93 18.25
N PRO A 108 -4.87 8.06 16.91
CA PRO A 108 -5.99 7.47 16.19
C PRO A 108 -6.00 5.96 16.42
N ILE A 109 -7.18 5.40 16.72
CA ILE A 109 -7.38 3.96 16.89
C ILE A 109 -6.82 3.26 15.64
N GLN A 110 -5.70 2.56 15.81
CA GLN A 110 -5.12 1.80 14.72
C GLN A 110 -6.09 0.68 14.35
N PRO A 111 -6.30 0.40 13.05
CA PRO A 111 -7.07 -0.77 12.67
C PRO A 111 -6.32 -1.99 13.20
N ARG A 112 -7.05 -2.89 13.86
CA ARG A 112 -6.55 -4.21 14.22
C ARG A 112 -5.99 -4.86 12.95
N SER A 113 -4.68 -5.04 12.89
CA SER A 113 -4.03 -5.79 11.83
C SER A 113 -4.56 -7.21 11.85
N GLY A 114 -5.48 -7.55 10.94
CA GLY A 114 -5.94 -8.95 10.80
C GLY A 114 -7.43 -9.18 10.54
N GLU A 115 -8.08 -8.43 9.65
CA GLU A 115 -9.24 -8.98 8.95
C GLU A 115 -8.97 -8.97 7.45
N ASP A 116 -8.26 -10.01 7.01
CA ASP A 116 -8.26 -10.49 5.64
C ASP A 116 -9.70 -10.87 5.24
N ARG A 117 -10.43 -9.90 4.66
CA ARG A 117 -11.72 -10.16 3.99
C ARG A 117 -11.59 -10.19 2.48
N ARG A 118 -10.43 -10.62 1.94
CA ARG A 118 -10.25 -10.87 0.50
C ARG A 118 -9.37 -12.08 0.21
N SER A 119 -9.89 -13.29 0.44
CA SER A 119 -9.50 -14.45 -0.39
C SER A 119 -10.59 -15.54 -0.41
N GLY A 120 -11.86 -15.15 -0.47
CA GLY A 120 -12.99 -16.10 -0.42
C GLY A 120 -13.75 -16.34 -1.73
N ARG A 121 -13.36 -15.70 -2.85
CA ARG A 121 -14.18 -15.72 -4.08
C ARG A 121 -13.52 -16.24 -5.36
N ASP A 122 -12.26 -16.69 -5.30
CA ASP A 122 -11.55 -17.21 -6.49
C ASP A 122 -10.99 -18.64 -6.33
N ARG A 123 -11.43 -19.40 -5.32
CA ARG A 123 -11.11 -20.85 -5.23
C ARG A 123 -12.14 -21.77 -5.87
N ARG A 124 -13.34 -21.29 -6.24
CA ARG A 124 -14.39 -22.14 -6.84
C ARG A 124 -14.29 -22.33 -8.35
N LYS A 125 -13.36 -21.67 -9.06
CA LYS A 125 -13.20 -21.84 -10.52
C LYS A 125 -11.98 -22.66 -10.95
N ALA A 126 -11.03 -22.94 -10.06
CA ALA A 126 -9.82 -23.69 -10.41
C ALA A 126 -9.92 -25.21 -10.16
N GLU A 127 -10.89 -25.67 -9.37
CA GLU A 127 -11.05 -27.10 -9.03
C GLU A 127 -12.12 -27.81 -9.89
N GLU A 128 -13.01 -27.05 -10.54
CA GLU A 128 -14.03 -27.60 -11.44
C GLU A 128 -13.48 -27.94 -12.85
N SER A 129 -12.33 -27.37 -13.24
CA SER A 129 -11.62 -27.74 -14.47
C SER A 129 -10.80 -29.04 -14.38
N ARG A 130 -10.65 -29.64 -13.18
CA ARG A 130 -9.95 -30.94 -13.02
C ARG A 130 -10.88 -32.15 -12.98
N ARG A 131 -12.21 -31.93 -13.03
CA ARG A 131 -13.21 -33.01 -13.04
C ARG A 131 -13.90 -33.22 -14.40
N ARG A 132 -13.49 -32.51 -15.46
CA ARG A 132 -14.03 -32.69 -16.82
C ARG A 132 -13.10 -33.43 -17.80
N ASP A 133 -11.93 -33.89 -17.36
CA ASP A 133 -11.00 -34.66 -18.22
C ASP A 133 -10.96 -36.16 -17.88
N VAL A 134 -12.03 -36.69 -17.27
CA VAL A 134 -12.18 -38.14 -17.06
C VAL A 134 -13.59 -38.56 -17.47
N PHE A 135 -13.96 -38.37 -18.74
CA PHE A 135 -15.06 -39.13 -19.37
C PHE A 135 -15.14 -38.91 -20.91
N THR A 136 -14.07 -39.21 -21.64
CA THR A 136 -14.18 -39.58 -23.06
C THR A 136 -13.02 -40.50 -23.43
N ASP A 137 -13.15 -41.77 -23.07
CA ASP A 137 -12.41 -42.83 -23.75
C ASP A 137 -13.35 -44.02 -23.99
N GLY A 138 -13.51 -44.37 -25.27
CA GLY A 138 -13.70 -45.76 -25.69
C GLY A 138 -15.08 -46.40 -25.68
N ARG A 139 -16.05 -45.89 -26.45
CA ARG A 139 -17.01 -46.69 -27.24
C ARG A 139 -17.23 -45.90 -28.55
N GLU A 140 -17.15 -46.42 -29.76
CA GLU A 140 -17.58 -47.72 -30.30
C GLU A 140 -16.70 -48.08 -31.51
N TYR A 141 -16.30 -49.36 -31.62
CA TYR A 141 -15.90 -49.96 -32.90
C TYR A 141 -17.11 -50.72 -33.45
N THR A 142 -17.67 -50.23 -34.55
CA THR A 142 -18.49 -51.03 -35.47
C THR A 142 -18.14 -50.62 -36.88
N GLU A 143 -17.32 -51.43 -37.56
CA GLU A 143 -17.26 -51.49 -39.02
C GLU A 143 -17.14 -52.97 -39.44
N GLU A 144 -18.29 -53.45 -39.94
CA GLU A 144 -18.51 -54.28 -41.13
C GLU A 144 -17.48 -55.37 -41.49
N ARG A 145 -17.87 -56.63 -41.25
CA ARG A 145 -17.48 -57.77 -42.10
C ARG A 145 -18.53 -57.91 -43.21
N GLY A 146 -18.06 -58.17 -44.42
CA GLY A 146 -18.87 -58.44 -45.61
C GLY A 146 -19.58 -59.78 -45.63
#